data_AF-A0A349Q0J1-F1
#
_entry.id   AF-A0A349Q0J1-F1
#
_cell.length_a   1.000
_cell.length_b   1.000
_cell.length_c   1.000
_cell.angle_alpha   90.00
_cell.angle_beta   90.00
_cell.angle_gamma   90.00
#
_symmetry.space_group_name_H-M   'P 1'
#
loop_
_entity.id
_entity.type
_entity.pdbx_description
1 polymer ?
#
loop_
_entity_poly.entity_id
_entity_poly.type
_entity_poly.pdbx_seq_one_letter_code
_entity_poly.pdbx_strand_id
1 'polypeptide(L)'
;LALAEIISDTALFKQYKNSNLNLIPLIEGKEKKVFVLTGTTQTGVVLFGNDYLLMFDKNNKLTQKKQLHKNLIPINYGGKDKDGKPTVSEEVMHSHLAETGDFITATDICTSMLYGKFAKWKTHNVVSSKYLNIWNCETNELSVVSLNAIKKIQKELDKK
;
A
#
# COMPACT_ATOMS: atom_id res chain seq x y z
N LEU A 1 -1.18 2.81 -24.17
CA LEU A 1 0.25 3.08 -23.85
C LEU A 1 0.67 2.36 -22.57
N ALA A 2 0.23 2.78 -21.37
CA ALA A 2 0.57 2.07 -20.13
C ALA A 2 0.21 0.57 -20.14
N LEU A 3 -0.97 0.20 -20.63
CA LEU A 3 -1.36 -1.21 -20.77
C LEU A 3 -0.41 -2.00 -21.68
N ALA A 4 0.03 -1.40 -22.79
CA ALA A 4 0.96 -2.06 -23.71
C ALA A 4 2.32 -2.30 -23.04
N GLU A 5 2.83 -1.31 -22.30
CA GLU A 5 4.05 -1.45 -21.50
C GLU A 5 3.96 -2.60 -20.49
N ILE A 6 2.83 -2.68 -19.77
CA ILE A 6 2.58 -3.72 -18.76
C ILE A 6 2.55 -5.11 -19.39
N ILE A 7 1.90 -5.26 -20.55
CA ILE A 7 1.81 -6.53 -21.26
C ILE A 7 3.18 -6.94 -21.83
N SER A 8 3.97 -5.98 -22.32
CA SER A 8 5.27 -6.27 -22.93
C SER A 8 6.37 -6.62 -21.91
N ASP A 9 6.32 -6.03 -20.71
CA ASP A 9 7.41 -6.10 -19.72
C ASP A 9 7.00 -6.98 -18.52
N THR A 10 6.76 -8.26 -18.78
CA THR A 10 6.39 -9.25 -17.75
C THR A 10 7.53 -9.57 -16.77
N ALA A 11 8.75 -9.16 -17.11
CA ALA A 11 9.89 -9.22 -16.20
C ALA A 11 9.72 -8.22 -15.04
N LEU A 12 9.22 -7.02 -15.31
CA LEU A 12 8.92 -6.02 -14.29
C LEU A 12 7.52 -6.19 -13.70
N PHE A 13 6.48 -6.25 -14.54
CA PHE A 13 5.09 -6.25 -14.12
C PHE A 13 4.61 -7.67 -13.80
N LYS A 14 4.75 -8.06 -12.53
CA LYS A 14 4.33 -9.38 -12.06
C LYS A 14 2.82 -9.45 -11.89
N GLN A 15 2.24 -10.52 -12.41
CA GLN A 15 0.85 -10.88 -12.19
C GLN A 15 0.80 -12.11 -11.28
N TYR A 16 -0.09 -12.08 -10.30
CA TYR A 16 -0.30 -13.18 -9.37
C TYR A 16 -1.67 -13.83 -9.61
N LYS A 17 -1.76 -15.13 -9.32
CA LYS A 17 -3.04 -15.83 -9.38
C LYS A 17 -4.07 -15.14 -8.49
N ASN A 18 -5.32 -15.08 -8.94
CA ASN A 18 -6.44 -14.43 -8.25
C ASN A 18 -6.24 -12.92 -8.00
N SER A 19 -5.49 -12.26 -8.87
CA SER A 19 -5.27 -10.82 -8.81
C SER A 19 -5.31 -10.20 -10.20
N ASN A 20 -5.60 -8.90 -10.26
CA ASN A 20 -5.53 -8.08 -11.47
C ASN A 20 -4.69 -6.83 -11.21
N LEU A 21 -3.96 -6.39 -12.23
CA LEU A 21 -3.31 -5.08 -12.23
C LEU A 21 -4.33 -4.02 -12.69
N ASN A 22 -4.65 -3.06 -11.82
CA ASN A 22 -5.61 -2.00 -12.07
C ASN A 22 -4.88 -0.69 -12.37
N LEU A 23 -5.11 -0.11 -13.54
CA LEU A 23 -4.44 1.12 -13.98
C LEU A 23 -5.28 2.34 -13.57
N ILE A 24 -4.66 3.25 -12.82
CA ILE A 24 -5.27 4.50 -12.35
C ILE A 24 -4.49 5.66 -12.95
N PRO A 25 -4.96 6.25 -14.07
CA PRO A 25 -4.33 7.42 -14.66
C PRO A 25 -4.63 8.67 -13.83
N LEU A 26 -3.58 9.44 -13.53
CA LEU A 26 -3.64 10.76 -12.93
C LEU A 26 -2.98 11.76 -13.88
N ILE A 27 -3.78 12.67 -14.42
CA ILE A 27 -3.33 13.68 -15.39
C ILE A 27 -3.52 15.04 -14.75
N GLU A 28 -2.41 15.72 -14.45
CA GLU A 28 -2.41 17.04 -13.82
C GLU A 28 -1.50 17.98 -14.61
N GLY A 29 -2.12 18.89 -15.35
CA GLY A 29 -1.42 19.81 -16.25
C GLY A 29 -0.56 19.07 -17.28
N LYS A 30 0.77 19.20 -17.17
CA LYS A 30 1.74 18.56 -18.06
C LYS A 30 2.26 17.22 -17.54
N GLU A 31 1.97 16.87 -16.29
CA GLU A 31 2.38 15.61 -15.69
C GLU A 31 1.31 14.54 -15.93
N LYS A 32 1.76 13.38 -16.38
CA LYS A 32 0.90 12.22 -16.62
C LYS A 32 1.48 11.03 -15.89
N LYS A 33 0.75 10.53 -14.89
CA LYS A 33 1.15 9.40 -14.06
C LYS A 33 0.11 8.30 -14.22
N VAL A 34 0.54 7.05 -14.18
CA VAL A 34 -0.35 5.89 -14.09
C VAL A 34 0.13 5.06 -12.91
N PHE A 35 -0.66 5.06 -11.85
CA PHE A 35 -0.49 4.08 -10.78
C PHE A 35 -1.06 2.75 -11.24
N VAL A 36 -0.40 1.66 -10.88
CA VAL A 36 -0.84 0.30 -11.16
C VAL A 36 -0.95 -0.41 -9.83
N LEU A 37 -2.17 -0.68 -9.40
CA LEU A 37 -2.46 -1.33 -8.11
C LEU A 37 -2.81 -2.79 -8.32
N THR A 38 -2.28 -3.67 -7.48
CA THR A 38 -2.71 -5.08 -7.47
C THR A 38 -3.97 -5.26 -6.66
N GLY A 39 -5.08 -5.58 -7.32
CA GLY A 39 -6.36 -5.89 -6.67
C GLY A 39 -6.65 -7.39 -6.66
N THR A 40 -7.33 -7.89 -5.62
CA THR A 40 -7.77 -9.29 -5.55
C THR A 40 -9.00 -9.54 -6.42
N THR A 41 -9.16 -10.78 -6.91
CA THR A 41 -10.43 -11.27 -7.48
C THR A 41 -11.24 -12.11 -6.48
N GLN A 42 -10.78 -12.22 -5.23
CA GLN A 42 -11.41 -13.01 -4.17
C GLN A 42 -12.08 -12.12 -3.14
N THR A 43 -13.26 -12.53 -2.69
CA THR A 43 -13.96 -11.90 -1.57
C THR A 43 -13.23 -12.12 -0.25
N GLY A 44 -13.24 -11.12 0.64
CA GLY A 44 -12.68 -11.25 2.00
C GLY A 44 -11.15 -11.20 2.05
N VAL A 45 -10.50 -10.76 0.97
CA VAL A 45 -9.05 -10.56 0.90
C VAL A 45 -8.77 -9.14 0.42
N VAL A 46 -7.74 -8.50 0.97
CA VAL A 46 -7.16 -7.26 0.45
C VAL A 46 -5.69 -7.55 0.13
N LEU A 47 -5.19 -7.00 -0.97
CA LEU A 47 -3.79 -7.13 -1.35
C LEU A 47 -3.10 -5.79 -1.18
N PHE A 48 -1.96 -5.78 -0.49
CA PHE A 48 -1.04 -4.65 -0.43
C PHE A 48 0.24 -4.98 -1.19
N GLY A 49 0.71 -4.05 -2.01
CA GLY A 49 1.96 -4.17 -2.74
C GLY A 49 1.83 -4.87 -4.10
N ASN A 50 2.97 -5.22 -4.69
CA ASN A 50 3.11 -5.46 -6.13
C ASN A 50 2.55 -4.27 -6.95
N ASP A 51 2.82 -3.05 -6.49
CA ASP A 51 2.31 -1.84 -7.11
C ASP A 51 3.39 -1.11 -7.91
N TYR A 52 2.96 -0.33 -8.89
CA TYR A 52 3.86 0.34 -9.82
C TYR A 52 3.41 1.78 -10.11
N LEU A 53 4.36 2.59 -10.57
CA LEU A 53 4.14 3.93 -11.08
C LEU A 53 4.81 4.07 -12.44
N LEU A 54 4.04 4.43 -13.45
CA LEU A 54 4.54 4.83 -14.76
C LEU A 54 4.38 6.34 -14.91
N MET A 55 5.42 7.02 -15.39
CA MET A 55 5.39 8.46 -15.65
C MET A 55 5.58 8.73 -17.14
N PHE A 56 4.79 9.66 -17.66
CA PHE A 56 4.80 10.06 -19.06
C PHE A 56 5.02 11.56 -19.20
N ASP A 57 5.71 11.95 -20.27
CA ASP A 57 5.83 13.35 -20.63
C ASP A 57 4.55 13.91 -21.29
N LYS A 58 4.59 15.20 -21.64
CA LYS A 58 3.48 15.88 -22.33
C LYS A 58 3.05 15.20 -23.64
N ASN A 59 3.98 14.52 -24.33
CA ASN A 59 3.76 13.82 -25.60
C ASN A 59 3.34 12.35 -25.39
N ASN A 60 3.03 11.93 -24.17
CA ASN A 60 2.72 10.56 -23.78
C ASN A 60 3.90 9.58 -23.98
N LYS A 61 5.14 10.07 -24.04
CA LYS A 61 6.31 9.19 -24.04
C LYS A 61 6.57 8.73 -22.61
N LEU A 62 6.75 7.42 -22.43
CA LEU A 62 7.14 6.87 -21.13
C LEU A 62 8.54 7.39 -20.75
N THR A 63 8.64 7.93 -19.54
CA THR A 63 9.88 8.51 -19.01
C THR A 63 10.43 7.72 -17.82
N GLN A 64 9.56 7.06 -17.06
CA GLN A 64 9.97 6.26 -15.90
C GLN A 64 9.00 5.11 -15.64
N LYS A 65 9.57 3.96 -15.24
CA LYS A 65 8.86 2.86 -14.57
C LYS A 65 9.44 2.73 -13.16
N LYS A 66 8.59 2.74 -12.14
CA LYS A 66 8.99 2.53 -10.74
C LYS A 66 8.14 1.41 -10.14
N GLN A 67 8.80 0.40 -9.60
CA GLN A 67 8.15 -0.56 -8.71
C GLN A 67 8.07 0.07 -7.31
N LEU A 68 6.86 0.18 -6.77
CA LEU A 68 6.62 0.76 -5.45
C LEU A 68 6.85 -0.29 -4.36
N HIS A 69 6.32 -1.49 -4.56
CA HIS A 69 6.52 -2.64 -3.67
C HIS A 69 6.84 -3.88 -4.48
N LYS A 70 7.87 -4.63 -4.03
CA LYS A 70 8.23 -5.91 -4.62
C LYS A 70 7.39 -7.08 -4.11
N ASN A 71 6.92 -6.96 -2.87
CA ASN A 71 6.17 -8.00 -2.20
C ASN A 71 4.67 -7.78 -2.38
N LEU A 72 3.93 -8.87 -2.34
CA LEU A 72 2.47 -8.89 -2.30
C LEU A 72 2.03 -9.47 -0.96
N ILE A 73 1.24 -8.72 -0.19
CA ILE A 73 0.79 -9.08 1.15
C ILE A 73 -0.73 -9.27 1.13
N PRO A 74 -1.24 -10.51 1.29
CA PRO A 74 -2.66 -10.76 1.44
C PRO A 74 -3.12 -10.58 2.88
N ILE A 75 -4.16 -9.78 3.08
CA ILE A 75 -4.81 -9.56 4.36
C ILE A 75 -6.26 -10.05 4.26
N ASN A 76 -6.61 -11.06 5.05
CA ASN A 76 -7.96 -11.60 5.11
C ASN A 76 -8.83 -10.77 6.06
N TYR A 77 -10.09 -10.54 5.71
CA TYR A 77 -11.07 -9.83 6.54
C TYR A 77 -12.47 -10.45 6.42
N GLY A 78 -13.33 -10.19 7.40
CA GLY A 78 -14.72 -10.70 7.38
C GLY A 78 -14.86 -12.20 7.61
N GLY A 79 -13.79 -12.87 8.07
CA GLY A 79 -13.80 -14.28 8.46
C GLY A 79 -14.52 -14.52 9.78
N LYS A 80 -14.67 -15.80 10.14
CA LYS A 80 -15.11 -16.23 11.47
C LYS A 80 -14.04 -17.11 12.11
N ASP A 81 -13.86 -17.00 13.42
CA ASP A 81 -13.02 -17.90 14.19
C ASP A 81 -13.68 -19.30 14.36
N LYS A 82 -13.01 -20.19 15.08
CA LYS A 82 -13.48 -21.57 15.32
C LYS A 82 -14.83 -21.63 16.04
N ASP A 83 -15.20 -20.57 16.76
CA ASP A 83 -16.45 -20.46 17.50
C ASP A 83 -17.53 -19.69 16.71
N GLY A 84 -17.27 -19.37 15.44
CA GLY A 84 -18.20 -18.65 14.57
C GLY A 84 -18.25 -17.13 14.83
N LYS A 85 -17.36 -16.58 15.67
CA LYS A 85 -17.29 -15.14 15.93
C LYS A 85 -16.50 -14.43 14.84
N PRO A 86 -16.88 -13.19 14.46
CA PRO A 86 -16.15 -12.44 13.44
C PRO A 86 -14.68 -12.27 13.80
N THR A 87 -13.77 -12.63 12.88
CA THR A 87 -12.36 -12.30 12.99
C THR A 87 -12.19 -10.84 12.59
N VAL A 88 -11.95 -9.98 13.58
CA VAL A 88 -11.75 -8.54 13.36
C VAL A 88 -10.31 -8.21 13.76
N SER A 89 -9.46 -7.93 12.77
CA SER A 89 -8.25 -7.15 13.01
C SER A 89 -8.63 -5.69 12.82
N GLU A 90 -8.50 -4.88 13.86
CA GLU A 90 -8.73 -3.43 13.76
C GLU A 90 -7.52 -2.69 13.16
N GLU A 91 -6.42 -3.40 12.97
CA GLU A 91 -5.16 -2.87 12.47
C GLU A 91 -4.61 -3.75 11.34
N VAL A 92 -4.00 -3.11 10.36
CA VAL A 92 -3.15 -3.75 9.36
C VAL A 92 -1.75 -3.17 9.46
N MET A 93 -0.73 -4.03 9.36
CA MET A 93 0.65 -3.61 9.51
C MET A 93 1.56 -4.33 8.52
N HIS A 94 2.49 -3.59 7.92
CA HIS A 94 3.63 -4.16 7.20
C HIS A 94 4.86 -3.27 7.27
N SER A 95 5.97 -3.79 6.74
CA SER A 95 7.23 -3.06 6.65
C SER A 95 7.58 -2.69 5.21
N HIS A 96 8.15 -1.51 5.04
CA HIS A 96 8.74 -1.07 3.78
C HIS A 96 10.22 -1.44 3.73
N LEU A 97 10.65 -1.94 2.57
CA LEU A 97 12.07 -2.08 2.26
C LEU A 97 12.65 -0.72 1.86
N ALA A 98 13.97 -0.58 1.91
CA ALA A 98 14.65 0.69 1.63
C ALA A 98 14.31 1.24 0.23
N GLU A 99 14.10 0.36 -0.76
CA GLU A 99 13.71 0.74 -2.13
C GLU A 99 12.30 1.32 -2.25
N THR A 100 11.37 0.97 -1.34
CA THR A 100 10.01 1.50 -1.33
C THR A 100 10.02 2.95 -0.84
N GLY A 101 10.89 3.22 0.14
CA GLY A 101 11.07 4.53 0.76
C GLY A 101 10.69 4.53 2.24
N ASP A 102 10.81 5.71 2.83
CA ASP A 102 10.66 5.88 4.28
C ASP A 102 9.21 6.21 4.70
N PHE A 103 8.36 6.62 3.76
CA PHE A 103 6.96 6.99 4.00
C PHE A 103 6.01 5.97 3.40
N ILE A 104 4.85 5.81 4.03
CA ILE A 104 3.71 5.07 3.47
C ILE A 104 3.43 5.55 2.03
N THR A 105 3.20 4.62 1.11
CA THR A 105 3.02 4.99 -0.31
C THR A 105 1.60 5.49 -0.58
N ALA A 106 1.42 6.18 -1.71
CA ALA A 106 0.09 6.57 -2.17
C ALA A 106 -0.80 5.34 -2.44
N THR A 107 -0.24 4.20 -2.84
CA THR A 107 -1.02 2.97 -3.10
C THR A 107 -1.43 2.28 -1.81
N ASP A 108 -0.59 2.29 -0.77
CA ASP A 108 -0.96 1.85 0.58
C ASP A 108 -2.17 2.67 1.11
N ILE A 109 -2.11 4.01 1.01
CA ILE A 109 -3.22 4.89 1.44
C ILE A 109 -4.47 4.64 0.60
N CYS A 110 -4.35 4.54 -0.72
CA CYS A 110 -5.49 4.34 -1.61
C CYS A 110 -6.20 3.00 -1.32
N THR A 111 -5.44 1.92 -1.12
CA THR A 111 -5.97 0.61 -0.72
C THR A 111 -6.65 0.69 0.65
N SER A 112 -6.06 1.39 1.62
CA SER A 112 -6.70 1.61 2.93
C SER A 112 -8.00 2.40 2.84
N MET A 113 -8.05 3.46 2.02
CA MET A 113 -9.28 4.25 1.82
C MET A 113 -10.37 3.43 1.13
N LEU A 114 -9.99 2.53 0.20
CA LEU A 114 -10.92 1.67 -0.51
C LEU A 114 -11.49 0.56 0.38
N TYR A 115 -10.64 -0.10 1.18
CA TYR A 115 -11.02 -1.30 1.92
C TYR A 115 -11.26 -1.11 3.42
N GLY A 116 -10.73 -0.06 4.04
CA GLY A 116 -10.71 0.11 5.49
C GLY A 116 -12.09 0.02 6.14
N LYS A 117 -13.12 0.60 5.51
CA LYS A 117 -14.50 0.51 6.00
C LYS A 117 -15.09 -0.90 5.91
N PHE A 118 -14.79 -1.64 4.84
CA PHE A 118 -15.25 -3.01 4.65
C PHE A 118 -14.55 -3.99 5.59
N ALA A 119 -13.26 -3.78 5.81
CA ALA A 119 -12.43 -4.58 6.69
C ALA A 119 -12.54 -4.18 8.18
N LYS A 120 -13.19 -3.04 8.47
CA LYS A 120 -13.30 -2.43 9.80
C LYS A 120 -11.95 -2.08 10.43
N TRP A 121 -10.99 -1.67 9.60
CA TRP A 121 -9.70 -1.17 10.08
C TRP A 121 -9.85 0.23 10.65
N LYS A 122 -9.24 0.45 11.82
CA LYS A 122 -9.04 1.76 12.43
C LYS A 122 -7.72 2.37 12.02
N THR A 123 -6.66 1.55 11.91
CA THR A 123 -5.34 2.03 11.48
C THR A 123 -4.66 1.12 10.47
N HIS A 124 -3.82 1.75 9.63
CA HIS A 124 -2.83 1.07 8.80
C HIS A 124 -1.44 1.59 9.16
N ASN A 125 -0.63 0.71 9.74
CA ASN A 125 0.70 1.02 10.26
C ASN A 125 1.79 0.50 9.32
N VAL A 126 2.61 1.40 8.81
CA VAL A 126 3.75 1.04 7.94
C VAL A 126 5.05 1.45 8.60
N VAL A 127 5.89 0.46 8.87
CA VAL A 127 7.22 0.68 9.45
C VAL A 127 8.27 0.71 8.35
N SER A 128 9.04 1.78 8.29
CA SER A 128 10.21 1.90 7.42
C SER A 128 11.50 1.92 8.24
N SER A 129 12.63 2.15 7.57
CA SER A 129 13.93 2.22 8.24
C SER A 129 14.01 3.35 9.28
N LYS A 130 13.28 4.45 9.06
CA LYS A 130 13.36 5.67 9.89
C LYS A 130 12.06 6.02 10.61
N TYR A 131 10.91 5.62 10.08
CA TYR A 131 9.62 6.08 10.57
C TYR A 131 8.62 4.96 10.81
N LEU A 132 7.75 5.19 11.78
CA LEU A 132 6.43 4.57 11.87
C LEU A 132 5.43 5.53 11.23
N ASN A 133 4.78 5.07 10.17
CA ASN A 133 3.70 5.77 9.48
C ASN A 133 2.37 5.19 9.96
N ILE A 134 1.47 6.02 10.47
CA ILE A 134 0.18 5.61 11.03
C ILE A 134 -0.89 6.32 10.21
N TRP A 135 -1.57 5.58 9.35
CA TRP A 135 -2.75 6.05 8.66
C TRP A 135 -3.99 5.73 9.49
N ASN A 136 -4.73 6.77 9.89
CA ASN A 136 -6.01 6.61 10.57
C ASN A 136 -7.12 6.43 9.51
N CYS A 137 -7.70 5.24 9.45
CA CYS A 137 -8.76 4.89 8.49
C CYS A 137 -10.11 5.55 8.80
N GLU A 138 -10.29 6.05 10.02
CA GLU A 138 -11.52 6.74 10.46
C GLU A 138 -11.47 8.23 10.11
N THR A 139 -10.32 8.89 10.37
CA THR A 139 -10.14 10.34 10.14
C THR A 139 -9.50 10.68 8.81
N ASN A 140 -8.89 9.70 8.12
CA ASN A 140 -8.05 9.89 6.92
C ASN A 140 -6.86 10.83 7.15
N GLU A 141 -6.23 10.71 8.32
CA GLU A 141 -5.04 11.48 8.67
C GLU A 141 -3.81 10.58 8.74
N LEU A 142 -2.69 11.11 8.25
CA LEU A 142 -1.39 10.45 8.33
C LEU A 142 -0.57 11.07 9.45
N SER A 143 -0.19 10.26 10.44
CA SER A 143 0.83 10.60 11.42
C SER A 143 2.14 9.90 11.09
N VAL A 144 3.26 10.64 11.12
CA VAL A 144 4.59 10.08 10.87
C VAL A 144 5.49 10.35 12.06
N VAL A 145 5.99 9.28 12.69
CA VAL A 145 6.79 9.35 13.91
C VAL A 145 8.15 8.72 13.65
N SER A 146 9.24 9.41 14.00
CA SER A 146 10.58 8.82 13.86
C SER A 146 10.77 7.67 14.85
N LEU A 147 11.37 6.56 14.41
CA LEU A 147 11.68 5.43 15.29
C LEU A 147 12.67 5.83 16.40
N ASN A 148 13.50 6.84 16.16
CA ASN A 148 14.38 7.41 17.18
C ASN A 148 13.59 8.10 18.30
N ALA A 149 12.51 8.80 17.99
CA ALA A 149 11.62 9.39 19.00
C ALA A 149 10.92 8.29 19.82
N ILE A 150 10.40 7.25 19.16
CA ILE A 150 9.78 6.10 19.84
C ILE A 150 10.77 5.43 20.81
N LYS A 151 12.02 5.18 20.36
CA LYS A 151 13.08 4.62 21.21
C LYS A 151 13.40 5.50 22.42
N LYS A 152 13.36 6.83 22.28
CA LYS A 152 13.57 7.74 23.41
C LYS A 152 12.40 7.67 24.41
N ILE A 153 11.16 7.64 23.94
CA ILE A 153 9.97 7.52 24.79
C ILE A 153 10.01 6.21 25.57
N GLN A 154 10.30 5.08 24.91
CA GLN A 154 10.38 3.78 25.57
C GLN A 154 11.42 3.78 26.70
N LYS A 155 12.61 4.32 26.44
CA LYS A 155 13.67 4.42 27.45
C LYS A 155 13.28 5.26 28.67
N GLU A 156 12.41 6.26 28.52
CA GLU A 156 11.91 7.05 29.66
C GLU A 156 10.79 6.32 30.42
N LEU A 157 9.99 5.51 29.73
CA LEU A 157 8.98 4.66 30.38
C LEU A 157 9.61 3.53 31.19
N ASP A 158 10.67 2.89 30.68
CA ASP A 158 11.36 1.78 31.34
C ASP A 158 12.14 2.21 32.61
N LYS A 159 12.32 3.52 32.83
CA LYS A 159 12.97 4.08 34.02
C LYS A 159 12.00 4.32 35.19
N LYS A 160 10.69 4.19 34.97
CA LYS A 160 9.65 4.34 36.01
C LYS A 160 9.28 2.97 36.58
#